data_AF-A0A358ED47-F1
#
_entry.id   AF-A0A358ED47-F1
#
_cell.length_a   1.000
_cell.length_b   1.000
_cell.length_c   1.000
_cell.angle_alpha   90.00
_cell.angle_beta   90.00
_cell.angle_gamma   90.00
#
_symmetry.space_group_name_H-M   'P 1'
#
loop_
_entity.id
_entity.type
_entity.pdbx_description
1 polymer ?
#
loop_
_entity_poly.entity_id
_entity_poly.type
_entity_poly.pdbx_seq_one_letter_code
_entity_poly.pdbx_strand_id
1 'polypeptide(L)'
;SGNGILLDISNPENPTRVAEVSDPNFAYWHSATFNNDGDVVVFTDEWGGGSAPRCRASDPATWGANAIFRIGEDGQMELAGYYKLPVPQTETENCVAHNGSIIPVPGRDIMAQAWYQGGVSLMDFTDPENAFEIAFFDRGPLSIESMFTGGYWSVYWFNGRLYGAEISRGIDVFRLTPSEHLSAAEIAAAEAIMMDEFNAQLQPKVEWEPTRDVAQAYLDQMTRANRILNDRATEIQNVLNSGASSTSLNSLAAEIEADVVQIELGELGGDAERMAKLAAVLRGMAAQQ
;
A
#
# COMPACT_ATOMS: atom_id res chain seq x y z
N SER A 1 -20.09 -6.61 17.63
CA SER A 1 -19.00 -7.59 17.54
C SER A 1 -19.13 -8.35 16.25
N GLY A 2 -18.00 -8.66 15.62
CA GLY A 2 -17.88 -9.40 14.36
C GLY A 2 -16.53 -10.10 14.31
N ASN A 3 -16.26 -10.81 13.22
CA ASN A 3 -14.99 -11.46 12.91
C ASN A 3 -14.56 -11.06 11.50
N GLY A 4 -13.25 -10.99 11.26
CA GLY A 4 -12.70 -11.03 9.91
C GLY A 4 -12.76 -12.48 9.42
N ILE A 5 -13.25 -12.71 8.19
CA ILE A 5 -13.33 -14.06 7.62
C ILE A 5 -12.67 -14.07 6.24
N LEU A 6 -11.96 -15.17 5.95
CA LEU A 6 -11.43 -15.47 4.63
C LEU A 6 -12.30 -16.56 3.99
N LEU A 7 -12.74 -16.31 2.76
CA LEU A 7 -13.61 -17.21 2.00
C LEU A 7 -12.90 -17.67 0.74
N ASP A 8 -12.92 -18.98 0.48
CA ASP A 8 -12.63 -19.55 -0.84
C ASP A 8 -13.90 -19.44 -1.68
N ILE A 9 -13.78 -18.70 -2.78
CA ILE A 9 -14.85 -18.44 -3.74
C ILE A 9 -14.59 -19.12 -5.10
N SER A 10 -13.72 -20.13 -5.16
CA SER A 10 -13.48 -20.94 -6.37
C SER A 10 -14.77 -21.57 -6.92
N ASN A 11 -15.76 -21.80 -6.05
CA ASN A 11 -17.16 -22.00 -6.41
C ASN A 11 -18.03 -20.87 -5.84
N PRO A 12 -18.33 -19.80 -6.61
CA PRO A 12 -19.06 -18.63 -6.11
C PRO A 12 -20.49 -18.94 -5.63
N GLU A 13 -21.12 -20.00 -6.15
CA GLU A 13 -22.47 -20.41 -5.71
C GLU A 13 -22.46 -21.13 -4.36
N ASN A 14 -21.29 -21.62 -3.92
CA ASN A 14 -21.11 -22.31 -2.65
C ASN A 14 -19.74 -21.98 -2.03
N PRO A 15 -19.56 -20.74 -1.54
CA PRO A 15 -18.30 -20.32 -0.94
C PRO A 15 -18.03 -21.05 0.37
N THR A 16 -16.76 -21.31 0.66
CA THR A 16 -16.35 -22.00 1.89
C THR A 16 -15.45 -21.12 2.73
N ARG A 17 -15.67 -21.10 4.04
CA ARG A 17 -14.81 -20.36 4.97
C ARG A 17 -13.48 -21.08 5.20
N VAL A 18 -12.39 -20.41 4.88
CA VAL A 18 -11.01 -20.90 5.04
C VAL A 18 -10.49 -20.58 6.43
N ALA A 19 -10.65 -19.33 6.87
CA ALA A 19 -10.17 -18.86 8.16
C ALA A 19 -11.11 -17.80 8.76
N GLU A 20 -10.99 -17.60 10.06
CA GLU A 20 -11.61 -16.49 10.78
C GLU A 20 -10.66 -15.95 11.84
N VAL A 21 -10.72 -14.64 12.07
CA VAL A 21 -9.97 -13.95 13.12
C VAL A 21 -10.90 -13.06 13.93
N SER A 22 -10.54 -12.90 15.20
CA SER A 22 -11.16 -11.95 16.11
C SER A 22 -10.07 -11.12 16.76
N ASP A 23 -10.36 -9.85 17.02
CA ASP A 23 -9.44 -8.91 17.64
C ASP A 23 -10.14 -8.27 18.85
N PRO A 24 -9.59 -8.37 20.07
CA PRO A 24 -10.21 -7.78 21.25
C PRO A 24 -10.25 -6.24 21.23
N ASN A 25 -9.47 -5.59 20.37
CA ASN A 25 -9.48 -4.14 20.20
C ASN A 25 -10.58 -3.67 19.24
N PHE A 26 -11.15 -4.57 18.43
CA PHE A 26 -12.15 -4.21 17.42
C PHE A 26 -13.54 -4.08 18.02
N ALA A 27 -14.21 -2.98 17.69
CA ALA A 27 -15.62 -2.77 18.03
C ALA A 27 -16.55 -3.09 16.84
N TYR A 28 -16.16 -2.68 15.64
CA TYR A 28 -16.97 -2.72 14.43
C TYR A 28 -16.13 -3.05 13.18
N TRP A 29 -16.09 -4.34 12.83
CA TRP A 29 -15.44 -4.83 11.62
C TRP A 29 -16.15 -4.28 10.38
N HIS A 30 -15.44 -3.48 9.59
CA HIS A 30 -16.08 -2.64 8.59
C HIS A 30 -15.67 -2.97 7.15
N SER A 31 -14.38 -3.07 6.89
CA SER A 31 -13.86 -3.40 5.57
C SER A 31 -12.60 -4.25 5.62
N ALA A 32 -12.26 -4.84 4.48
CA ALA A 32 -11.07 -5.65 4.25
C ALA A 32 -10.43 -5.27 2.91
N THR A 33 -9.12 -5.07 2.91
CA THR A 33 -8.32 -4.75 1.71
C THR A 33 -7.09 -5.64 1.69
N PHE A 34 -6.89 -6.39 0.62
CA PHE A 34 -5.69 -7.17 0.40
C PHE A 34 -4.57 -6.28 -0.13
N ASN A 35 -3.33 -6.69 0.09
CA ASN A 35 -2.24 -6.23 -0.75
C ASN A 35 -2.35 -6.83 -2.17
N ASN A 36 -1.47 -6.40 -3.08
CA ASN A 36 -1.55 -6.82 -4.48
C ASN A 36 -1.26 -8.32 -4.70
N ASP A 37 -0.41 -8.91 -3.84
CA ASP A 37 -0.06 -10.33 -3.93
C ASP A 37 -1.09 -11.24 -3.24
N GLY A 38 -1.98 -10.68 -2.42
CA GLY A 38 -3.07 -11.40 -1.76
C GLY A 38 -2.65 -12.21 -0.53
N ASP A 39 -1.45 -11.98 -0.01
CA ASP A 39 -0.86 -12.65 1.15
C ASP A 39 -0.87 -11.78 2.43
N VAL A 40 -1.34 -10.53 2.34
CA VAL A 40 -1.60 -9.64 3.47
C VAL A 40 -2.99 -9.04 3.34
N VAL A 41 -3.72 -8.94 4.46
CA VAL A 41 -5.04 -8.30 4.53
C VAL A 41 -5.10 -7.27 5.66
N VAL A 42 -5.64 -6.10 5.34
CA VAL A 42 -5.92 -5.01 6.26
C VAL A 42 -7.42 -5.03 6.60
N PHE A 43 -7.76 -5.28 7.86
CA PHE A 43 -9.11 -5.10 8.36
C PHE A 43 -9.26 -3.76 9.07
N THR A 44 -10.41 -3.12 8.92
CA THR A 44 -10.68 -1.80 9.49
C THR A 44 -11.72 -1.86 10.61
N ASP A 45 -11.50 -1.08 11.67
CA ASP A 45 -12.44 -0.90 12.79
C ASP A 45 -13.07 0.49 12.74
N GLU A 46 -14.36 0.55 12.42
CA GLU A 46 -15.14 1.80 12.44
C GLU A 46 -15.60 2.14 13.87
N TRP A 47 -14.65 2.21 14.80
CA TRP A 47 -14.93 2.35 16.22
C TRP A 47 -15.75 3.61 16.52
N GLY A 48 -16.92 3.49 17.14
CA GLY A 48 -17.80 4.64 17.36
C GLY A 48 -18.71 5.00 16.18
N GLY A 49 -18.78 4.12 15.18
CA GLY A 49 -19.83 4.09 14.14
C GLY A 49 -19.86 5.35 13.28
N GLY A 50 -18.69 5.86 12.91
CA GLY A 50 -18.55 7.00 11.99
C GLY A 50 -18.98 8.36 12.53
N SER A 51 -19.53 8.46 13.75
CA SER A 51 -20.05 9.72 14.32
C SER A 51 -19.25 10.23 15.53
N ALA A 52 -18.49 9.35 16.18
CA ALA A 52 -17.71 9.70 17.36
C ALA A 52 -16.29 10.18 17.03
N PRO A 53 -15.68 11.02 17.88
CA PRO A 53 -14.29 11.46 17.73
C PRO A 53 -13.34 10.42 18.32
N ARG A 54 -12.89 9.44 17.53
CA ARG A 54 -12.10 8.30 18.02
C ARG A 54 -10.61 8.31 17.64
N CYS A 55 -10.15 9.43 17.09
CA CYS A 55 -8.74 9.71 16.85
C CYS A 55 -8.16 10.70 17.87
N ARG A 56 -8.67 10.75 19.11
CA ARG A 56 -8.17 11.72 20.10
C ARG A 56 -6.85 11.26 20.71
N ALA A 57 -6.07 12.20 21.23
CA ALA A 57 -4.79 11.90 21.88
C ALA A 57 -4.92 10.97 23.11
N SER A 58 -6.09 10.92 23.74
CA SER A 58 -6.39 10.06 24.88
C SER A 58 -6.87 8.66 24.48
N ASP A 59 -7.25 8.45 23.21
CA ASP A 59 -7.69 7.15 22.73
C ASP A 59 -6.46 6.23 22.51
N PRO A 60 -6.49 4.97 22.96
CA PRO A 60 -5.41 4.03 22.69
C PRO A 60 -5.11 3.91 21.20
N ALA A 61 -3.83 3.74 20.86
CA ALA A 61 -3.40 3.60 19.47
C ALA A 61 -3.95 2.34 18.78
N THR A 62 -4.34 1.32 19.55
CA THR A 62 -4.89 0.06 19.03
C THR A 62 -6.42 0.07 18.88
N TRP A 63 -7.13 1.06 19.44
CA TRP A 63 -8.59 1.11 19.37
C TRP A 63 -9.05 1.89 18.14
N GLY A 64 -9.93 1.32 17.30
CA GLY A 64 -10.27 1.92 16.01
C GLY A 64 -9.11 1.95 15.01
N ALA A 65 -8.08 1.14 15.26
CA ALA A 65 -6.95 0.95 14.35
C ALA A 65 -7.32 -0.05 13.26
N ASN A 66 -6.66 0.05 12.12
CA ASN A 66 -6.57 -1.08 11.20
C ASN A 66 -5.74 -2.19 11.87
N ALA A 67 -6.15 -3.44 11.69
CA ALA A 67 -5.36 -4.61 12.03
C ALA A 67 -4.89 -5.28 10.73
N ILE A 68 -3.59 -5.57 10.66
CA ILE A 68 -2.92 -6.09 9.47
C ILE A 68 -2.54 -7.54 9.76
N PHE A 69 -3.01 -8.46 8.90
CA PHE A 69 -2.78 -9.89 9.04
C PHE A 69 -2.01 -10.42 7.85
N ARG A 70 -1.04 -11.29 8.08
CA ARG A 70 -0.49 -12.17 7.05
C ARG A 70 -1.40 -13.35 6.82
N ILE A 71 -1.41 -13.85 5.59
CA ILE A 71 -2.10 -15.06 5.18
C ILE A 71 -1.02 -16.10 4.86
N GLY A 72 -0.94 -17.13 5.69
CA GLY A 72 -0.01 -18.25 5.48
C GLY A 72 -0.40 -19.09 4.27
N GLU A 73 0.52 -19.95 3.82
CA GLU A 73 0.26 -20.92 2.74
C GLU A 73 -0.87 -21.91 3.09
N ASP A 74 -1.13 -22.12 4.38
CA ASP A 74 -2.24 -22.91 4.91
C ASP A 74 -3.58 -22.14 4.97
N GLY A 75 -3.59 -20.90 4.49
CA GLY A 75 -4.74 -19.99 4.49
C GLY A 75 -5.08 -19.43 5.86
N GLN A 76 -4.27 -19.66 6.90
CA GLN A 76 -4.49 -19.08 8.23
C GLN A 76 -4.03 -17.63 8.27
N MET A 77 -4.75 -16.81 9.04
CA MET A 77 -4.43 -15.40 9.24
C MET A 77 -3.70 -15.19 10.56
N GLU A 78 -2.52 -14.58 10.50
CA GLU A 78 -1.71 -14.22 11.67
C GLU A 78 -1.61 -12.70 11.79
N LEU A 79 -1.91 -12.14 12.97
CA LEU A 79 -1.81 -10.72 13.23
C LEU A 79 -0.34 -10.28 13.15
N ALA A 80 -0.03 -9.39 12.21
CA ALA A 80 1.30 -8.83 12.03
C ALA A 80 1.46 -7.48 12.74
N GLY A 81 0.46 -6.60 12.63
CA GLY A 81 0.58 -5.24 13.17
C GLY A 81 -0.72 -4.47 13.18
N TYR A 82 -0.61 -3.23 13.65
CA TYR A 82 -1.70 -2.26 13.66
C TYR A 82 -1.27 -0.97 13.02
N TYR A 83 -2.22 -0.29 12.40
CA TYR A 83 -2.05 1.07 11.94
C TYR A 83 -3.22 1.94 12.35
N LYS A 84 -2.94 3.08 12.96
CA LYS A 84 -3.93 4.12 13.26
C LYS A 84 -3.39 5.46 12.79
N LEU A 85 -4.30 6.33 12.33
CA LEU A 85 -3.98 7.71 11.99
C LEU A 85 -3.11 8.33 13.11
N PRO A 86 -1.88 8.78 12.80
CA PRO A 86 -0.92 9.19 13.83
C PRO A 86 -1.23 10.57 14.41
N VAL A 87 -1.96 11.41 13.68
CA VAL A 87 -2.27 12.79 14.08
C VAL A 87 -3.55 12.84 14.91
N PRO A 88 -3.48 13.27 16.19
CA PRO A 88 -4.66 13.40 17.03
C PRO A 88 -5.64 14.45 16.49
N GLN A 89 -6.92 14.10 16.51
CA GLN A 89 -8.03 14.98 16.10
C GLN A 89 -8.79 15.52 17.32
N THR A 90 -9.54 16.59 17.11
CA THR A 90 -10.29 17.27 18.18
C THR A 90 -11.55 16.52 18.58
N GLU A 91 -12.17 16.92 19.69
CA GLU A 91 -13.45 16.33 20.15
C GLU A 91 -14.65 16.74 19.29
N THR A 92 -14.48 17.65 18.33
CA THR A 92 -15.53 18.09 17.39
C THR A 92 -15.40 17.44 16.01
N GLU A 93 -14.53 16.44 15.86
CA GLU A 93 -14.27 15.73 14.62
C GLU A 93 -14.63 14.26 14.71
N ASN A 94 -15.65 13.79 13.99
CA ASN A 94 -15.81 12.35 13.80
C ASN A 94 -14.62 11.82 13.00
N CYS A 95 -13.88 10.88 13.58
CA CYS A 95 -12.65 10.34 13.00
C CYS A 95 -12.49 8.89 13.40
N VAL A 96 -12.48 8.02 12.39
CA VAL A 96 -12.32 6.56 12.47
C VAL A 96 -11.79 6.06 11.12
N ALA A 97 -11.18 4.88 11.10
CA ALA A 97 -10.80 4.20 9.87
C ALA A 97 -12.02 3.95 8.98
N HIS A 98 -11.87 4.18 7.67
CA HIS A 98 -12.92 3.90 6.71
C HIS A 98 -12.34 3.44 5.37
N ASN A 99 -13.14 3.46 4.31
CA ASN A 99 -12.80 2.84 3.03
C ASN A 99 -11.56 3.45 2.36
N GLY A 100 -10.76 2.56 1.78
CA GLY A 100 -9.56 2.88 1.03
C GLY A 100 -9.31 1.91 -0.12
N SER A 101 -8.25 2.14 -0.88
CA SER A 101 -7.74 1.20 -1.88
C SER A 101 -6.22 1.23 -1.96
N ILE A 102 -5.63 0.17 -2.51
CA ILE A 102 -4.20 0.13 -2.80
C ILE A 102 -3.80 1.14 -3.88
N ILE A 103 -2.57 1.64 -3.78
CA ILE A 103 -1.87 2.39 -4.82
C ILE A 103 -0.87 1.42 -5.46
N PRO A 104 -0.93 1.18 -6.78
CA PRO A 104 -0.16 0.10 -7.41
C PRO A 104 1.30 0.49 -7.67
N VAL A 105 2.06 0.74 -6.61
CA VAL A 105 3.51 0.94 -6.68
C VAL A 105 4.20 -0.43 -6.72
N PRO A 106 5.04 -0.74 -7.71
CA PRO A 106 5.68 -2.05 -7.80
C PRO A 106 6.56 -2.33 -6.59
N GLY A 107 6.40 -3.50 -5.98
CA GLY A 107 7.17 -3.94 -4.81
C GLY A 107 6.81 -3.24 -3.49
N ARG A 108 5.65 -2.56 -3.44
CA ARG A 108 5.16 -1.91 -2.23
C ARG A 108 3.67 -2.09 -2.04
N ASP A 109 3.30 -2.21 -0.78
CA ASP A 109 1.92 -2.28 -0.33
C ASP A 109 1.56 -0.95 0.31
N ILE A 110 0.89 -0.09 -0.46
CA ILE A 110 0.49 1.25 -0.04
C ILE A 110 -1.02 1.35 -0.15
N MET A 111 -1.69 1.73 0.94
CA MET A 111 -3.14 1.95 0.95
C MET A 111 -3.43 3.44 1.17
N ALA A 112 -4.19 4.05 0.27
CA ALA A 112 -4.82 5.34 0.53
C ALA A 112 -6.15 5.09 1.23
N GLN A 113 -6.35 5.72 2.39
CA GLN A 113 -7.50 5.45 3.25
C GLN A 113 -8.16 6.75 3.74
N ALA A 114 -9.49 6.71 3.80
CA ALA A 114 -10.28 7.74 4.46
C ALA A 114 -10.31 7.56 5.99
N TRP A 115 -10.18 8.67 6.71
CA TRP A 115 -10.30 8.74 8.18
C TRP A 115 -11.41 9.71 8.62
N TYR A 116 -12.52 9.77 7.88
CA TYR A 116 -13.57 10.78 8.04
C TYR A 116 -12.99 12.21 8.14
N GLN A 117 -13.26 12.96 9.21
CA GLN A 117 -12.77 14.34 9.34
C GLN A 117 -11.26 14.41 9.56
N GLY A 118 -10.63 13.31 10.00
CA GLY A 118 -9.17 13.16 10.01
C GLY A 118 -8.55 13.14 8.62
N GLY A 119 -9.36 13.09 7.56
CA GLY A 119 -8.92 13.33 6.19
C GLY A 119 -8.43 12.08 5.48
N VAL A 120 -7.33 12.23 4.75
CA VAL A 120 -6.70 11.16 3.96
C VAL A 120 -5.38 10.77 4.62
N SER A 121 -5.15 9.47 4.74
CA SER A 121 -3.83 8.95 5.10
C SER A 121 -3.38 7.88 4.11
N LEU A 122 -2.10 7.93 3.72
CA LEU A 122 -1.44 6.89 2.96
C LEU A 122 -0.55 6.08 3.89
N MET A 123 -0.95 4.84 4.11
CA MET A 123 -0.23 3.86 4.90
C MET A 123 0.64 3.02 3.97
N ASP A 124 1.95 2.97 4.23
CA ASP A 124 2.81 1.89 3.73
C ASP A 124 2.78 0.73 4.72
N PHE A 125 2.36 -0.43 4.24
CA PHE A 125 2.30 -1.68 4.99
C PHE A 125 3.07 -2.82 4.30
N THR A 126 4.04 -2.46 3.46
CA THR A 126 4.97 -3.42 2.81
C THR A 126 5.69 -4.28 3.85
N ASP A 127 5.97 -3.70 5.02
CA ASP A 127 6.36 -4.42 6.24
C ASP A 127 5.18 -4.35 7.22
N PRO A 128 4.30 -5.36 7.29
CA PRO A 128 3.03 -5.27 7.99
C PRO A 128 3.16 -5.14 9.51
N GLU A 129 4.31 -5.50 10.10
CA GLU A 129 4.64 -5.26 11.51
C GLU A 129 4.98 -3.80 11.80
N ASN A 130 5.45 -3.08 10.79
CA ASN A 130 6.01 -1.73 10.92
C ASN A 130 5.30 -0.74 9.98
N ALA A 131 3.99 -0.90 9.79
CA ALA A 131 3.21 -0.02 8.93
C ALA A 131 3.25 1.43 9.43
N PHE A 132 3.41 2.39 8.50
CA PHE A 132 3.58 3.81 8.83
C PHE A 132 2.99 4.74 7.78
N GLU A 133 2.75 5.99 8.16
CA GLU A 133 2.21 7.02 7.26
C GLU A 133 3.29 7.60 6.36
N ILE A 134 3.03 7.66 5.05
CA ILE A 134 3.96 8.22 4.05
C ILE A 134 3.47 9.52 3.42
N ALA A 135 2.18 9.83 3.54
CA ALA A 135 1.57 11.09 3.13
C ALA A 135 0.18 11.23 3.77
N PHE A 136 -0.29 12.46 3.93
CA PHE A 136 -1.62 12.73 4.46
C PHE A 136 -2.21 14.01 3.88
N PHE A 137 -3.52 14.16 4.05
CA PHE A 137 -4.22 15.43 3.94
C PHE A 137 -5.13 15.56 5.15
N ASP A 138 -4.80 16.46 6.06
CA ASP A 138 -5.65 16.79 7.20
C ASP A 138 -6.74 17.76 6.74
N ARG A 139 -7.99 17.37 6.97
CA ARG A 139 -9.17 18.10 6.49
C ARG A 139 -9.70 19.08 7.55
N GLY A 140 -9.46 18.82 8.84
CA GLY A 140 -9.96 19.60 9.96
C GLY A 140 -11.49 19.57 10.18
N PRO A 141 -11.98 20.18 11.26
CA PRO A 141 -13.38 20.08 11.63
C PRO A 141 -14.30 20.85 10.67
N LEU A 142 -15.51 20.34 10.49
CA LEU A 142 -16.63 21.08 9.90
C LEU A 142 -16.98 22.32 10.74
N SER A 143 -16.88 22.21 12.06
CA SER A 143 -17.09 23.31 13.02
C SER A 143 -16.22 23.10 14.25
N ILE A 144 -15.60 24.18 14.73
CA ILE A 144 -14.83 24.16 15.99
C ILE A 144 -15.74 24.21 17.24
N GLU A 145 -17.04 24.49 17.07
CA GLU A 145 -17.98 24.69 18.19
C GLU A 145 -18.90 23.49 18.41
N SER A 146 -19.12 22.66 17.40
CA SER A 146 -20.13 21.61 17.43
C SER A 146 -19.77 20.44 16.54
N MET A 147 -20.10 19.23 17.00
CA MET A 147 -19.89 18.00 16.25
C MET A 147 -20.92 17.87 15.12
N PHE A 148 -20.42 17.63 13.92
CA PHE A 148 -21.20 17.23 12.76
C PHE A 148 -20.53 16.03 12.10
N THR A 149 -21.32 15.09 11.57
CA THR A 149 -20.78 14.02 10.74
C THR A 149 -20.34 14.60 9.40
N GLY A 150 -19.05 14.48 9.12
CA GLY A 150 -18.45 14.83 7.85
C GLY A 150 -17.20 13.99 7.63
N GLY A 151 -16.38 14.40 6.68
CA GLY A 151 -15.17 13.67 6.36
C GLY A 151 -15.27 12.87 5.08
N TYR A 152 -14.13 12.32 4.66
CA TYR A 152 -14.12 11.37 3.57
C TYR A 152 -14.78 10.07 4.02
N TRP A 153 -15.78 9.63 3.28
CA TRP A 153 -16.33 8.28 3.38
C TRP A 153 -15.44 7.29 2.64
N SER A 154 -14.74 7.71 1.59
CA SER A 154 -13.81 6.83 0.90
C SER A 154 -12.73 7.66 0.21
N VAL A 155 -11.53 7.09 0.12
CA VAL A 155 -10.46 7.59 -0.74
C VAL A 155 -10.02 6.45 -1.62
N TYR A 156 -10.15 6.61 -2.94
CA TYR A 156 -9.77 5.57 -3.88
C TYR A 156 -8.76 6.07 -4.91
N TRP A 157 -7.76 5.24 -5.19
CA TRP A 157 -6.85 5.42 -6.31
C TRP A 157 -7.55 5.02 -7.61
N PHE A 158 -7.55 5.93 -8.58
CA PHE A 158 -7.99 5.63 -9.93
C PHE A 158 -7.16 6.42 -10.94
N ASN A 159 -6.46 5.69 -11.82
CA ASN A 159 -5.72 6.23 -12.96
C ASN A 159 -4.85 7.46 -12.62
N GLY A 160 -4.03 7.35 -11.56
CA GLY A 160 -3.07 8.39 -11.18
C GLY A 160 -3.59 9.49 -10.24
N ARG A 161 -4.82 9.36 -9.74
CA ARG A 161 -5.43 10.31 -8.82
C ARG A 161 -6.05 9.59 -7.63
N LEU A 162 -6.10 10.28 -6.51
CA LEU A 162 -6.89 9.87 -5.35
C LEU A 162 -8.20 10.66 -5.36
N TYR A 163 -9.32 9.97 -5.34
CA TYR A 163 -10.66 10.56 -5.29
C TYR A 163 -11.22 10.39 -3.88
N GLY A 164 -11.27 11.49 -3.12
CA GLY A 164 -11.86 11.55 -1.79
C GLY A 164 -13.34 11.92 -1.88
N ALA A 165 -14.23 10.95 -1.66
CA ALA A 165 -15.68 11.20 -1.58
C ALA A 165 -16.03 11.66 -0.17
N GLU A 166 -16.44 12.91 -0.03
CA GLU A 166 -16.68 13.59 1.23
C GLU A 166 -18.18 13.79 1.48
N ILE A 167 -18.61 13.50 2.72
CA ILE A 167 -20.03 13.39 3.11
C ILE A 167 -20.82 14.70 2.95
N SER A 168 -20.22 15.86 3.19
CA SER A 168 -20.90 17.16 3.34
C SER A 168 -20.58 18.21 2.25
N ARG A 169 -19.45 18.08 1.55
CA ARG A 169 -18.77 19.07 0.71
C ARG A 169 -18.51 18.52 -0.70
N GLY A 170 -18.65 17.22 -0.94
CA GLY A 170 -18.60 16.63 -2.28
C GLY A 170 -17.37 15.79 -2.53
N ILE A 171 -16.49 16.22 -3.43
CA ILE A 171 -15.33 15.42 -3.86
C ILE A 171 -14.07 16.28 -3.92
N ASP A 172 -12.98 15.72 -3.39
CA ASP A 172 -11.63 16.24 -3.59
C ASP A 172 -10.83 15.26 -4.44
N VAL A 173 -9.97 15.80 -5.32
CA VAL A 173 -9.11 15.01 -6.21
C VAL A 173 -7.67 15.40 -5.95
N PHE A 174 -6.88 14.44 -5.48
CA PHE A 174 -5.47 14.62 -5.17
C PHE A 174 -4.58 13.95 -6.19
N ARG A 175 -3.35 14.44 -6.31
CA ARG A 175 -2.27 13.81 -7.06
C ARG A 175 -1.05 13.70 -6.16
N LEU A 176 -0.35 12.58 -6.24
CA LEU A 176 0.90 12.38 -5.51
C LEU A 176 2.02 13.25 -6.12
N THR A 177 2.92 13.66 -5.26
CA THR A 177 4.18 14.32 -5.65
C THR A 177 5.35 13.58 -4.99
N PRO A 178 6.54 13.58 -5.62
CA PRO A 178 7.71 12.95 -5.02
C PRO A 178 8.00 13.47 -3.62
N SER A 179 8.43 12.57 -2.73
CA SER A 179 8.79 12.85 -1.34
C SER A 179 9.96 11.97 -0.90
N GLU A 180 10.37 12.07 0.37
CA GLU A 180 11.37 11.17 0.93
C GLU A 180 10.92 9.70 0.97
N HIS A 181 9.60 9.45 0.97
CA HIS A 181 9.02 8.11 1.03
C HIS A 181 8.62 7.54 -0.32
N LEU A 182 8.49 8.39 -1.35
CA LEU A 182 7.96 7.97 -2.65
C LEU A 182 8.65 8.74 -3.79
N SER A 183 9.37 8.02 -4.65
CA SER A 183 10.11 8.62 -5.76
C SER A 183 9.21 8.98 -6.95
N ALA A 184 9.74 9.78 -7.87
CA ALA A 184 9.06 10.09 -9.12
C ALA A 184 8.81 8.85 -9.99
N ALA A 185 9.73 7.88 -9.98
CA ALA A 185 9.59 6.64 -10.72
C ALA A 185 8.53 5.71 -10.09
N GLU A 186 8.47 5.63 -8.75
CA GLU A 186 7.41 4.91 -8.04
C GLU A 186 6.02 5.47 -8.39
N ILE A 187 5.88 6.80 -8.43
CA ILE A 187 4.62 7.46 -8.84
C ILE A 187 4.31 7.17 -10.32
N ALA A 188 5.29 7.31 -11.22
CA ALA A 188 5.09 7.08 -12.65
C ALA A 188 4.67 5.63 -12.95
N ALA A 189 5.28 4.65 -12.29
CA ALA A 189 4.93 3.25 -12.42
C ALA A 189 3.50 2.97 -11.94
N ALA A 190 3.04 3.61 -10.87
CA ALA A 190 1.66 3.51 -10.40
C ALA A 190 0.67 4.24 -11.34
N GLU A 191 1.04 5.41 -11.88
CA GLU A 191 0.23 6.17 -12.84
C GLU A 191 0.08 5.45 -14.20
N ALA A 192 1.00 4.54 -14.53
CA ALA A 192 0.93 3.72 -15.75
C ALA A 192 -0.15 2.62 -15.68
N ILE A 193 -0.63 2.28 -14.48
CA ILE A 193 -1.71 1.32 -14.30
C ILE A 193 -3.04 2.02 -14.56
N MET A 194 -3.62 1.71 -15.71
CA MET A 194 -4.86 2.30 -16.20
C MET A 194 -5.97 1.27 -16.24
N MET A 195 -7.12 1.63 -15.67
CA MET A 195 -8.32 0.81 -15.65
C MET A 195 -9.46 1.55 -16.35
N ASP A 196 -10.23 0.83 -17.18
CA ASP A 196 -11.43 1.38 -17.82
C ASP A 196 -12.58 1.54 -16.81
N GLU A 197 -12.68 0.60 -15.88
CA GLU A 197 -13.64 0.59 -14.78
C GLU A 197 -12.92 0.23 -13.48
N PHE A 198 -13.33 0.85 -12.37
CA PHE A 198 -12.75 0.58 -11.07
C PHE A 198 -13.83 0.24 -10.03
N ASN A 199 -13.66 -0.91 -9.40
CA ASN A 199 -14.38 -1.33 -8.21
C ASN A 199 -13.35 -1.65 -7.12
N ALA A 200 -13.33 -0.84 -6.06
CA ALA A 200 -12.38 -0.97 -4.95
C ALA A 200 -12.46 -2.32 -4.24
N GLN A 201 -13.60 -3.02 -4.30
CA GLN A 201 -13.79 -4.32 -3.68
C GLN A 201 -13.33 -5.49 -4.57
N LEU A 202 -13.19 -5.28 -5.88
CA LEU A 202 -12.75 -6.34 -6.80
C LEU A 202 -11.27 -6.66 -6.64
N GLN A 203 -10.44 -5.64 -6.35
CA GLN A 203 -9.00 -5.76 -6.07
C GLN A 203 -8.27 -6.69 -7.07
N PRO A 204 -8.36 -6.41 -8.38
CA PRO A 204 -7.68 -7.24 -9.37
C PRO A 204 -6.17 -7.19 -9.14
N LYS A 205 -5.50 -8.33 -9.31
CA LYS A 205 -4.04 -8.38 -9.26
C LYS A 205 -3.46 -7.47 -10.33
N VAL A 206 -2.63 -6.52 -9.92
CA VAL A 206 -1.90 -5.63 -10.80
C VAL A 206 -0.59 -6.28 -11.21
N GLU A 207 -0.30 -6.20 -12.50
CA GLU A 207 0.99 -6.52 -13.10
C GLU A 207 1.53 -5.26 -13.78
N TRP A 208 2.86 -5.09 -13.76
CA TRP A 208 3.51 -3.93 -14.34
C TRP A 208 4.29 -4.33 -15.59
N GLU A 209 4.11 -3.58 -16.67
CA GLU A 209 4.93 -3.71 -17.86
C GLU A 209 6.41 -3.43 -17.53
N PRO A 210 7.36 -4.17 -18.13
CA PRO A 210 8.77 -3.99 -17.83
C PRO A 210 9.29 -2.71 -18.49
N THR A 211 9.21 -1.61 -17.75
CA THR A 211 9.58 -0.27 -18.21
C THR A 211 10.73 0.30 -17.39
N ARG A 212 11.35 1.37 -17.91
CA ARG A 212 12.39 2.11 -17.19
C ARG A 212 11.90 2.62 -15.84
N ASP A 213 10.66 3.09 -15.75
CA ASP A 213 10.11 3.62 -14.50
C ASP A 213 9.91 2.52 -13.44
N VAL A 214 9.51 1.31 -13.85
CA VAL A 214 9.42 0.16 -12.95
C VAL A 214 10.82 -0.27 -12.47
N ALA A 215 11.81 -0.33 -13.36
CA ALA A 215 13.19 -0.64 -12.96
C ALA A 215 13.77 0.42 -12.01
N GLN A 216 13.54 1.70 -12.32
CA GLN A 216 13.97 2.82 -11.48
C GLN A 216 13.26 2.81 -10.13
N ALA A 217 11.98 2.45 -10.06
CA ALA A 217 11.24 2.34 -8.80
C ALA A 217 11.89 1.33 -7.84
N TYR A 218 12.27 0.14 -8.32
CA TYR A 218 13.00 -0.84 -7.51
C TYR A 218 14.37 -0.33 -7.07
N LEU A 219 15.12 0.34 -7.97
CA LEU A 219 16.41 0.94 -7.62
C LEU A 219 16.28 2.02 -6.54
N ASP A 220 15.28 2.90 -6.67
CA ASP A 220 15.03 3.99 -5.72
C ASP A 220 14.65 3.44 -4.33
N GLN A 221 13.83 2.40 -4.29
CA GLN A 221 13.46 1.70 -3.05
C GLN A 221 14.68 1.10 -2.34
N MET A 222 15.50 0.34 -3.06
CA MET A 222 16.70 -0.28 -2.49
C MET A 222 17.73 0.75 -2.06
N THR A 223 17.91 1.82 -2.84
CA THR A 223 18.83 2.92 -2.50
C THR A 223 18.37 3.65 -1.25
N ARG A 224 17.08 4.01 -1.16
CA ARG A 224 16.47 4.65 0.03
C ARG A 224 16.63 3.79 1.29
N ALA A 225 16.49 2.47 1.16
CA ALA A 225 16.64 1.53 2.26
C ALA A 225 18.11 1.17 2.57
N ASN A 226 19.09 1.66 1.81
CA ASN A 226 20.50 1.21 1.86
C ASN A 226 20.65 -0.32 1.72
N ARG A 227 19.84 -0.94 0.85
CA ARG A 227 19.81 -2.39 0.61
C ARG A 227 20.33 -2.78 -0.77
N ILE A 228 21.32 -2.05 -1.27
CA ILE A 228 22.05 -2.36 -2.50
C ILE A 228 23.46 -1.81 -2.40
N LEU A 229 24.43 -2.46 -3.05
CA LEU A 229 25.80 -1.95 -3.13
C LEU A 229 25.86 -0.68 -3.98
N ASN A 230 26.64 0.31 -3.55
CA ASN A 230 26.79 1.58 -4.26
C ASN A 230 27.27 1.42 -5.71
N ASP A 231 28.19 0.50 -5.96
CA ASP A 231 28.73 0.24 -7.30
C ASP A 231 27.63 -0.34 -8.21
N ARG A 232 26.85 -1.31 -7.70
CA ARG A 232 25.73 -1.91 -8.44
C ARG A 232 24.63 -0.88 -8.71
N ALA A 233 24.28 -0.07 -7.72
CA ALA A 233 23.29 1.00 -7.89
C ALA A 233 23.71 2.00 -8.98
N THR A 234 25.00 2.38 -8.99
CA THR A 234 25.56 3.27 -10.01
C THR A 234 25.50 2.65 -11.41
N GLU A 235 25.83 1.37 -11.52
CA GLU A 235 25.77 0.64 -12.80
C GLU A 235 24.35 0.55 -13.35
N ILE A 236 23.38 0.14 -12.51
CA ILE A 236 21.97 0.09 -12.90
C ILE A 236 21.52 1.48 -13.36
N GLN A 237 21.84 2.53 -12.61
CA GLN A 237 21.47 3.90 -12.97
C GLN A 237 22.03 4.33 -14.33
N ASN A 238 23.28 3.96 -14.64
CA ASN A 238 23.91 4.25 -15.93
C ASN A 238 23.22 3.51 -17.09
N VAL A 239 22.85 2.25 -16.89
CA VAL A 239 22.10 1.46 -17.88
C VAL A 239 20.71 2.06 -18.12
N LEU A 240 19.99 2.44 -17.06
CA LEU A 240 18.67 3.07 -17.16
C LEU A 240 18.73 4.44 -17.85
N ASN A 241 19.82 5.19 -17.73
CA ASN A 241 19.97 6.52 -18.35
C ASN A 241 20.44 6.49 -19.81
N SER A 242 21.07 5.41 -20.25
CA SER A 242 21.72 5.34 -21.57
C SER A 242 20.83 4.80 -22.70
N GLY A 243 19.60 4.35 -22.40
CA GLY A 243 18.77 3.64 -23.38
C GLY A 243 19.45 2.36 -23.86
N ALA A 244 19.99 1.60 -22.91
CA ALA A 244 20.87 0.47 -23.16
C ALA A 244 20.27 -0.58 -24.10
N SER A 245 21.14 -1.23 -24.90
CA SER A 245 20.74 -2.30 -25.81
C SER A 245 20.26 -3.55 -25.08
N SER A 246 19.47 -4.38 -25.76
CA SER A 246 19.02 -5.68 -25.25
C SER A 246 20.15 -6.56 -24.72
N THR A 247 21.34 -6.53 -25.35
CA THR A 247 22.54 -7.23 -24.85
C THR A 247 23.01 -6.68 -23.51
N SER A 248 23.06 -5.35 -23.36
CA SER A 248 23.50 -4.71 -22.11
C SER A 248 22.51 -4.96 -20.97
N LEU A 249 21.21 -4.90 -21.26
CA LEU A 249 20.15 -5.19 -20.29
C LEU A 249 20.21 -6.65 -19.81
N ASN A 250 20.38 -7.60 -20.73
CA ASN A 250 20.51 -9.01 -20.40
C ASN A 250 21.80 -9.33 -19.62
N SER A 251 22.91 -8.66 -19.95
CA SER A 251 24.17 -8.81 -19.20
C SER A 251 24.00 -8.35 -17.75
N LEU A 252 23.48 -7.14 -17.56
CA LEU A 252 23.25 -6.60 -16.23
C LEU A 252 22.24 -7.44 -15.43
N ALA A 253 21.16 -7.91 -16.06
CA ALA A 253 20.19 -8.79 -15.39
C ALA A 253 20.85 -10.08 -14.88
N ALA A 254 21.71 -10.71 -15.69
CA ALA A 254 22.43 -11.93 -15.28
C ALA A 254 23.41 -11.68 -14.12
N GLU A 255 24.06 -10.51 -14.09
CA GLU A 255 24.92 -10.13 -12.97
C GLU A 255 24.12 -9.88 -11.68
N ILE A 256 22.97 -9.23 -11.79
CA ILE A 256 22.05 -9.01 -10.65
C ILE A 256 21.52 -10.35 -10.13
N GLU A 257 21.17 -11.29 -11.00
CA GLU A 257 20.77 -12.65 -10.60
C GLU A 257 21.88 -13.39 -9.85
N ALA A 258 23.15 -13.19 -10.25
CA ALA A 258 24.27 -13.73 -9.51
C ALA A 258 24.41 -13.07 -8.12
N ASP A 259 24.24 -11.75 -8.03
CA ASP A 259 24.24 -11.02 -6.76
C ASP A 259 23.10 -11.52 -5.84
N VAL A 260 21.90 -11.78 -6.38
CA VAL A 260 20.77 -12.34 -5.62
C VAL A 260 21.15 -13.65 -4.93
N VAL A 261 21.77 -14.59 -5.66
CA VAL A 261 22.24 -15.86 -5.08
C VAL A 261 23.25 -15.61 -3.96
N GLN A 262 24.16 -14.65 -4.13
CA GLN A 262 25.15 -14.31 -3.09
C GLN A 262 24.51 -13.65 -1.86
N ILE A 263 23.46 -12.85 -2.05
CA ILE A 263 22.69 -12.25 -0.94
C ILE A 263 21.94 -13.33 -0.15
N GLU A 264 21.30 -14.28 -0.83
CA GLU A 264 20.59 -15.39 -0.19
C GLU A 264 21.53 -16.31 0.60
N LEU A 265 22.78 -16.47 0.13
CA LEU A 265 23.84 -17.18 0.85
C LEU A 265 24.44 -16.37 2.01
N GLY A 266 24.10 -15.09 2.16
CA GLY A 266 24.67 -14.20 3.16
C GLY A 266 26.12 -13.76 2.86
N GLU A 267 26.58 -13.99 1.64
CA GLU A 267 27.93 -13.62 1.16
C GLU A 267 27.97 -12.16 0.68
N LEU A 268 26.80 -11.60 0.35
CA LEU A 268 26.62 -10.22 -0.08
C LEU A 268 25.48 -9.53 0.69
N GLY A 269 25.62 -8.22 0.94
CA GLY A 269 24.53 -7.43 1.51
C GLY A 269 23.58 -6.91 0.42
N GLY A 270 22.27 -7.00 0.64
CA GLY A 270 21.28 -6.43 -0.28
C GLY A 270 19.83 -6.84 -0.02
N ASP A 271 18.98 -6.57 -1.00
CA ASP A 271 17.58 -6.99 -1.06
C ASP A 271 17.40 -7.99 -2.21
N ALA A 272 17.54 -9.29 -1.91
CA ALA A 272 17.45 -10.35 -2.92
C ALA A 272 16.13 -10.31 -3.68
N GLU A 273 15.01 -10.05 -2.99
CA GLU A 273 13.69 -10.03 -3.60
C GLU A 273 13.54 -8.89 -4.60
N ARG A 274 13.89 -7.65 -4.21
CA ARG A 274 13.81 -6.49 -5.11
C ARG A 274 14.85 -6.56 -6.22
N MET A 275 16.03 -7.11 -5.96
CA MET A 275 17.04 -7.34 -7.00
C MET A 275 16.57 -8.36 -8.04
N ALA A 276 15.93 -9.46 -7.62
CA ALA A 276 15.35 -10.44 -8.53
C ALA A 276 14.21 -9.82 -9.36
N LYS A 277 13.32 -9.05 -8.74
CA LYS A 277 12.25 -8.31 -9.44
C LYS A 277 12.82 -7.31 -10.45
N LEU A 278 13.88 -6.57 -10.09
CA LEU A 278 14.55 -5.64 -11.01
C LEU A 278 15.20 -6.38 -12.19
N ALA A 279 15.89 -7.49 -11.96
CA ALA A 279 16.48 -8.31 -13.04
C ALA A 279 15.41 -8.80 -14.04
N ALA A 280 14.25 -9.25 -13.53
CA ALA A 280 13.12 -9.65 -14.36
C ALA A 280 12.61 -8.49 -15.24
N VAL A 281 12.52 -7.27 -14.68
CA VAL A 281 12.15 -6.07 -15.45
C VAL A 281 13.17 -5.78 -16.55
N LEU A 282 14.48 -5.84 -16.26
CA LEU A 282 15.52 -5.62 -17.26
C LEU A 282 15.45 -6.65 -18.40
N ARG A 283 15.18 -7.93 -18.09
CA ARG A 283 14.95 -8.96 -19.13
C ARG A 283 13.72 -8.66 -19.97
N GLY A 284 12.63 -8.24 -19.34
CA GLY A 284 11.41 -7.83 -20.03
C GLY A 284 11.66 -6.65 -20.98
N MET A 285 12.37 -5.62 -20.52
CA MET A 285 12.78 -4.48 -21.34
C MET A 285 13.65 -4.92 -22.53
N ALA A 286 14.55 -5.88 -22.32
CA ALA A 286 15.41 -6.41 -23.38
C ALA A 286 14.62 -7.20 -24.44
N ALA A 287 13.56 -7.90 -24.03
CA ALA A 287 12.69 -8.68 -24.92
C ALA A 287 11.75 -7.80 -25.78
N GLN A 288 11.55 -6.54 -25.39
CA GLN A 288 10.73 -5.58 -26.12
C GLN A 288 11.50 -4.82 -27.23
N GLN A 289 12.83 -4.97 -27.30
CA GLN A 289 13.70 -4.36 -28.33
C GLN A 289 13.91 -5.29 -29.53
#